data_AF-A0A1Y4TEX9-F1
#
_entry.id   AF-A0A1Y4TEX9-F1
#
_cell.length_a   1.000
_cell.length_b   1.000
_cell.length_c   1.000
_cell.angle_alpha   90.00
_cell.angle_beta   90.00
_cell.angle_gamma   90.00
#
_symmetry.space_group_name_H-M   'P 1'
#
loop_
_entity.id
_entity.type
_entity.pdbx_description
1 polymer ?
#
loop_
_entity_poly.entity_id
_entity_poly.type
_entity_poly.pdbx_seq_one_letter_code
_entity_poly.pdbx_strand_id
1 'polypeptide(L)'
;MKLKKIASLALAGIMAVSMLTACGEGGNSGNTEPENPVTPASNAVNYANQTLNSVSKDYMEYVSASWLDEALEKTATNKGDFSAVEIKDVFENNKQFSLWDDSWENTMAEKIVDSMSGKEAYTKNNYKLHSFGMMPANKTDKTIVWVETVSGALDERMAVTSVANTMSDWMVNDGGAVPTLDSDKYDCTYDLAISAVKVTNSSLTVESAWVVAIAVTQNVTEAANALA
;
A
#
# COMPACT_ATOMS: atom_id res chain seq x y z
N MET A 1 9.90 17.95 -22.82
CA MET A 1 9.55 16.99 -23.90
C MET A 1 8.26 16.30 -23.53
N LYS A 2 7.34 16.07 -24.49
CA LYS A 2 6.05 15.42 -24.25
C LYS A 2 6.29 13.92 -24.09
N LEU A 3 6.33 13.44 -22.84
CA LEU A 3 6.46 12.01 -22.54
C LEU A 3 5.17 11.32 -22.96
N LYS A 4 5.30 10.42 -23.94
CA LYS A 4 4.19 9.70 -24.55
C LYS A 4 3.75 8.59 -23.60
N LYS A 5 2.44 8.52 -23.37
CA LYS A 5 1.78 7.39 -22.70
C LYS A 5 2.22 6.10 -23.38
N ILE A 6 2.84 5.20 -22.62
CA ILE A 6 2.85 3.78 -22.98
C ILE A 6 1.76 3.19 -22.10
N ALA A 7 0.56 3.08 -22.66
CA ALA A 7 -0.50 2.31 -22.03
C ALA A 7 0.07 0.92 -21.78
N SER A 8 0.26 0.57 -20.50
CA SER A 8 0.62 -0.76 -20.07
C SER A 8 -0.56 -1.68 -20.39
N LEU A 9 -0.58 -2.21 -21.61
CA LEU A 9 -1.49 -3.26 -22.05
C LEU A 9 -0.82 -4.62 -21.82
N ALA A 10 -0.35 -4.86 -20.59
CA ALA A 10 0.13 -6.14 -20.10
C ALA A 10 0.13 -6.03 -18.56
N LEU A 11 -0.89 -6.44 -17.83
CA LEU A 11 -1.23 -7.86 -17.67
C LEU A 11 -2.65 -7.95 -17.07
N ALA A 12 -3.66 -8.00 -17.93
CA ALA A 12 -4.97 -8.54 -17.57
C ALA A 12 -4.84 -10.07 -17.40
N GLY A 13 -4.15 -10.48 -16.34
CA GLY A 13 -4.09 -11.85 -15.86
C GLY A 13 -5.22 -12.07 -14.86
N ILE A 14 -6.42 -12.26 -15.39
CA ILE A 14 -7.60 -12.73 -14.66
C ILE A 14 -7.19 -13.97 -13.87
N MET A 15 -7.11 -13.85 -12.55
CA MET A 15 -7.21 -15.00 -11.65
C MET A 15 -8.46 -14.77 -10.80
N ALA A 16 -9.61 -15.13 -11.38
CA ALA A 16 -10.79 -15.43 -10.61
C ALA A 16 -10.45 -16.61 -9.69
N VAL A 17 -10.03 -16.32 -8.46
CA VAL A 17 -9.91 -17.34 -7.41
C VAL A 17 -11.16 -17.27 -6.58
N SER A 18 -12.00 -18.25 -6.86
CA SER A 18 -13.21 -18.67 -6.19
C SER A 18 -13.17 -18.44 -4.66
N MET A 19 -14.28 -17.91 -4.14
CA MET A 19 -14.71 -18.20 -2.78
C MET A 19 -14.66 -19.71 -2.56
N LEU A 20 -13.75 -20.18 -1.71
CA LEU A 20 -13.78 -21.52 -1.16
C LEU A 20 -14.17 -21.42 0.32
N THR A 21 -15.48 -21.37 0.54
CA THR A 21 -16.08 -21.81 1.81
C THR A 21 -15.83 -23.30 2.01
N ALA A 22 -15.15 -23.66 3.09
CA ALA A 22 -15.29 -24.91 3.84
C ALA A 22 -14.62 -24.67 5.22
N CYS A 23 -15.35 -24.35 6.29
CA CYS A 23 -16.18 -25.27 7.07
C CYS A 23 -15.46 -26.58 7.40
N GLY A 24 -14.88 -26.63 8.60
CA GLY A 24 -14.38 -27.83 9.25
C GLY A 24 -14.87 -27.84 10.68
N GLU A 25 -16.13 -28.23 10.89
CA GLU A 25 -16.64 -28.67 12.19
C GLU A 25 -16.05 -30.05 12.48
N GLY A 26 -15.32 -30.20 13.59
CA GLY A 26 -14.82 -31.51 14.03
C GLY A 26 -13.90 -31.50 15.26
N GLY A 27 -14.49 -31.48 16.46
CA GLY A 27 -14.00 -32.28 17.60
C GLY A 27 -13.03 -31.63 18.60
N ASN A 28 -13.61 -30.93 19.58
CA ASN A 28 -13.26 -30.91 21.01
C ASN A 28 -11.84 -31.33 21.46
N SER A 29 -10.99 -30.35 21.82
CA SER A 29 -10.30 -30.33 23.13
C SER A 29 -9.66 -28.97 23.38
N GLY A 30 -9.81 -28.46 24.60
CA GLY A 30 -9.51 -27.08 24.96
C GLY A 30 -8.05 -26.66 24.74
N ASN A 31 -7.91 -25.52 24.07
CA ASN A 31 -6.87 -24.53 24.32
C ASN A 31 -7.40 -23.22 23.71
N THR A 32 -7.67 -22.19 24.54
CA THR A 32 -8.03 -20.86 24.04
C THR A 32 -6.82 -20.24 23.37
N GLU A 33 -6.68 -20.52 22.08
CA GLU A 33 -5.79 -19.83 21.16
C GLU A 33 -6.28 -18.40 20.99
N PRO A 34 -5.41 -17.37 20.97
CA PRO A 34 -5.84 -16.00 20.78
C PRO A 34 -6.48 -15.85 19.39
N GLU A 35 -7.80 -15.62 19.37
CA GLU A 35 -8.59 -15.54 18.13
C GLU A 35 -8.09 -14.41 17.22
N ASN A 36 -7.72 -14.76 15.99
CA ASN A 36 -7.20 -13.84 14.98
C ASN A 36 -8.28 -12.83 14.54
N PRO A 37 -7.91 -11.57 14.24
CA PRO A 37 -8.86 -10.63 13.64
C PRO A 37 -9.26 -11.11 12.23
N VAL A 38 -10.54 -10.93 11.90
CA VAL A 38 -11.16 -11.42 10.66
C VAL A 38 -11.36 -10.25 9.70
N THR A 39 -10.97 -10.44 8.43
CA THR A 39 -10.91 -9.40 7.40
C THR A 39 -12.01 -9.60 6.35
N PRO A 40 -12.86 -8.60 6.06
CA PRO A 40 -13.74 -8.63 4.90
C PRO A 40 -12.99 -8.22 3.62
N ALA A 41 -13.42 -8.73 2.47
CA ALA A 41 -12.83 -8.37 1.16
C ALA A 41 -12.99 -6.87 0.84
N SER A 42 -11.91 -6.23 0.37
CA SER A 42 -11.83 -4.80 0.13
C SER A 42 -12.15 -4.38 -1.32
N ASN A 43 -12.80 -3.22 -1.49
CA ASN A 43 -13.00 -2.51 -2.75
C ASN A 43 -11.99 -1.35 -2.97
N ALA A 44 -10.84 -1.36 -2.29
CA ALA A 44 -9.89 -0.25 -2.26
C ALA A 44 -9.50 0.29 -3.63
N VAL A 45 -9.18 -0.58 -4.59
CA VAL A 45 -8.79 -0.19 -5.96
C VAL A 45 -9.85 0.70 -6.63
N ASN A 46 -11.12 0.31 -6.54
CA ASN A 46 -12.20 1.05 -7.17
C ASN A 46 -12.38 2.43 -6.53
N TYR A 47 -12.39 2.49 -5.19
CA TYR A 47 -12.53 3.75 -4.47
C TYR A 47 -11.34 4.69 -4.69
N ALA A 48 -10.12 4.15 -4.73
CA ALA A 48 -8.91 4.93 -5.02
C ALA A 48 -8.93 5.49 -6.45
N ASN A 49 -9.30 4.70 -7.47
CA ASN A 49 -9.36 5.19 -8.84
C ASN A 49 -10.45 6.26 -9.08
N GLN A 50 -11.47 6.34 -8.22
CA GLN A 50 -12.45 7.43 -8.23
C GLN A 50 -11.85 8.76 -7.75
N THR A 51 -10.75 8.74 -6.98
CA THR A 51 -10.05 9.96 -6.53
C THR A 51 -9.23 10.63 -7.62
N LEU A 52 -8.78 9.87 -8.62
CA LEU A 52 -7.90 10.37 -9.66
C LEU A 52 -8.64 11.36 -10.60
N ASN A 53 -8.13 12.58 -10.67
CA ASN A 53 -8.58 13.58 -11.64
C ASN A 53 -8.09 13.24 -13.07
N SER A 54 -8.54 13.99 -14.08
CA SER A 54 -8.18 13.72 -15.48
C SER A 54 -6.68 13.81 -15.77
N VAL A 55 -5.95 14.65 -15.03
CA VAL A 55 -4.50 14.76 -15.17
C VAL A 55 -3.83 13.55 -14.54
N SER A 56 -4.18 13.19 -13.29
CA SER A 56 -3.58 12.03 -12.61
C SER A 56 -3.85 10.72 -13.36
N LYS A 57 -5.07 10.52 -13.89
CA LYS A 57 -5.44 9.35 -14.70
C LYS A 57 -4.61 9.16 -15.98
N ASP A 58 -3.96 10.22 -16.45
CA ASP A 58 -3.06 10.13 -17.60
C ASP A 58 -1.70 9.51 -17.26
N TYR A 59 -1.36 9.40 -15.96
CA TYR A 59 -0.05 8.97 -15.47
C TYR A 59 -0.10 7.81 -14.47
N MET A 60 -1.23 7.60 -13.80
CA MET A 60 -1.36 6.58 -12.76
C MET A 60 -2.75 5.94 -12.77
N GLU A 61 -2.78 4.69 -12.34
CA GLU A 61 -3.97 3.93 -12.01
C GLU A 61 -3.63 3.06 -10.80
N TYR A 62 -4.53 3.01 -9.83
CA TYR A 62 -4.41 2.08 -8.72
C TYR A 62 -4.78 0.68 -9.19
N VAL A 63 -3.98 -0.32 -8.80
CA VAL A 63 -4.21 -1.74 -9.10
C VAL A 63 -4.17 -2.57 -7.82
N SER A 64 -4.69 -3.79 -7.89
CA SER A 64 -4.52 -4.79 -6.82
C SER A 64 -3.16 -5.47 -6.96
N ALA A 65 -2.54 -5.84 -5.85
CA ALA A 65 -1.34 -6.67 -5.86
C ALA A 65 -1.39 -7.68 -4.72
N SER A 66 -1.41 -8.98 -5.05
CA SER A 66 -1.58 -10.05 -4.05
C SER A 66 -0.51 -10.02 -2.96
N TRP A 67 0.74 -9.68 -3.32
CA TRP A 67 1.82 -9.56 -2.34
C TRP A 67 1.54 -8.45 -1.30
N LEU A 68 0.89 -7.35 -1.71
CA LEU A 68 0.57 -6.24 -0.81
C LEU A 68 -0.61 -6.62 0.07
N ASP A 69 -1.62 -7.28 -0.50
CA ASP A 69 -2.78 -7.78 0.24
C ASP A 69 -2.35 -8.76 1.34
N GLU A 70 -1.56 -9.77 0.98
CA GLU A 70 -1.03 -10.78 1.91
C GLU A 70 -0.15 -10.17 3.00
N ALA A 71 0.74 -9.25 2.61
CA ALA A 71 1.64 -8.56 3.55
C ALA A 71 0.86 -7.67 4.53
N LEU A 72 -0.08 -6.87 4.00
CA LEU A 72 -0.88 -5.96 4.80
C LEU A 72 -1.74 -6.74 5.78
N GLU A 73 -2.43 -7.79 5.33
CA GLU A 73 -3.24 -8.62 6.20
C GLU A 73 -2.39 -9.23 7.32
N LYS A 74 -1.27 -9.87 6.99
CA LYS A 74 -0.38 -10.46 7.99
C LYS A 74 0.11 -9.44 9.03
N THR A 75 0.53 -8.26 8.59
CA THR A 75 1.04 -7.21 9.50
C THR A 75 -0.08 -6.56 10.32
N ALA A 76 -1.21 -6.22 9.70
CA ALA A 76 -2.31 -5.52 10.36
C ALA A 76 -3.07 -6.37 11.36
N THR A 77 -3.09 -7.69 11.15
CA THR A 77 -3.73 -8.65 12.05
C THR A 77 -2.83 -9.08 13.21
N ASN A 78 -1.54 -8.74 13.19
CA ASN A 78 -0.61 -9.12 14.24
C ASN A 78 -0.81 -8.26 15.50
N LYS A 79 -1.36 -8.86 16.56
CA LYS A 79 -1.64 -8.19 17.84
C LYS A 79 -0.40 -7.66 18.56
N GLY A 80 0.79 -8.21 18.28
CA GLY A 80 2.06 -7.69 18.81
C GLY A 80 2.48 -6.37 18.17
N ASP A 81 1.94 -6.08 16.98
CA ASP A 81 2.30 -4.93 16.15
C ASP A 81 1.17 -3.90 16.07
N PHE A 82 -0.09 -4.32 16.30
CA PHE A 82 -1.26 -3.46 16.33
C PHE A 82 -2.28 -3.90 17.39
N SER A 83 -2.20 -3.25 18.55
CA SER A 83 -2.91 -3.58 19.79
C SER A 83 -4.30 -2.93 19.89
N ALA A 84 -5.09 -3.38 20.88
CA ALA A 84 -6.39 -2.78 21.18
C ALA A 84 -6.32 -1.29 21.53
N VAL A 85 -5.25 -0.86 22.21
CA VAL A 85 -5.04 0.55 22.57
C VAL A 85 -4.83 1.39 21.32
N GLU A 86 -4.06 0.91 20.36
CA GLU A 86 -3.76 1.62 19.12
C GLU A 86 -4.99 1.70 18.22
N ILE A 87 -5.75 0.59 18.10
CA ILE A 87 -7.03 0.59 17.38
C ILE A 87 -8.00 1.61 17.98
N LYS A 88 -8.09 1.66 19.32
CA LYS A 88 -8.94 2.62 20.02
C LYS A 88 -8.50 4.06 19.79
N ASP A 89 -7.20 4.35 19.87
CA ASP A 89 -6.64 5.67 19.59
C ASP A 89 -6.92 6.14 18.15
N VAL A 90 -6.76 5.25 17.16
CA VAL A 90 -7.10 5.55 15.76
C VAL A 90 -8.60 5.86 15.65
N PHE A 91 -9.44 5.06 16.30
CA PHE A 91 -10.89 5.21 16.24
C PHE A 91 -11.40 6.51 16.86
N GLU A 92 -10.97 6.82 18.09
CA GLU A 92 -11.49 7.94 18.89
C GLU A 92 -10.77 9.26 18.61
N ASN A 93 -9.46 9.21 18.38
CA ASN A 93 -8.60 10.40 18.32
C ASN A 93 -8.10 10.69 16.90
N ASN A 94 -8.47 9.86 15.91
CA ASN A 94 -7.95 9.93 14.53
C ASN A 94 -6.41 9.99 14.50
N LYS A 95 -5.78 9.29 15.45
CA LYS A 95 -4.32 9.22 15.54
C LYS A 95 -3.81 8.39 14.36
N GLN A 96 -3.15 9.03 13.40
CA GLN A 96 -2.49 8.32 12.32
C GLN A 96 -1.32 7.51 12.90
N PHE A 97 -1.35 6.20 12.67
CA PHE A 97 -0.23 5.29 12.87
C PHE A 97 0.48 5.14 11.53
N SER A 98 1.04 6.26 11.03
CA SER A 98 1.79 6.30 9.79
C SER A 98 3.12 7.02 9.99
N LEU A 99 4.20 6.25 9.87
CA LEU A 99 5.46 6.57 9.18
C LEU A 99 6.20 7.88 9.48
N TRP A 100 5.88 8.58 10.55
CA TRP A 100 6.60 9.76 11.02
C TRP A 100 7.16 9.57 12.44
N ASP A 101 7.52 8.34 12.78
CA ASP A 101 8.35 8.10 13.97
C ASP A 101 9.83 8.25 13.58
N ASP A 102 10.67 8.77 14.48
CA ASP A 102 12.10 8.96 14.23
C ASP A 102 12.86 7.62 14.13
N SER A 103 12.23 6.50 14.45
CA SER A 103 12.72 5.14 14.21
C SER A 103 11.80 4.33 13.30
N TRP A 104 12.21 4.15 12.03
CA TRP A 104 11.62 3.23 11.04
C TRP A 104 11.46 1.79 11.56
N GLU A 105 12.42 1.38 12.39
CA GLU A 105 12.48 0.08 13.03
C GLU A 105 11.19 -0.10 13.82
N ASN A 106 10.36 -1.05 13.38
CA ASN A 106 9.04 -1.47 13.89
C ASN A 106 7.79 -0.86 13.23
N THR A 107 7.91 -0.03 12.18
CA THR A 107 6.72 0.48 11.47
C THR A 107 5.99 -0.63 10.70
N MET A 108 4.67 -0.47 10.47
CA MET A 108 3.90 -1.41 9.65
C MET A 108 4.41 -1.47 8.20
N ALA A 109 4.84 -0.34 7.64
CA ALA A 109 5.40 -0.33 6.28
C ALA A 109 6.72 -1.10 6.18
N GLU A 110 7.58 -1.04 7.21
CA GLU A 110 8.79 -1.87 7.27
C GLU A 110 8.44 -3.35 7.24
N LYS A 111 7.48 -3.78 8.08
CA LYS A 111 7.06 -5.19 8.16
C LYS A 111 6.46 -5.68 6.84
N ILE A 112 5.69 -4.84 6.15
CA ILE A 112 5.18 -5.12 4.81
C ILE A 112 6.35 -5.24 3.81
N VAL A 113 7.28 -4.29 3.83
CA VAL A 113 8.47 -4.28 2.96
C VAL A 113 9.35 -5.53 3.18
N ASP A 114 9.57 -5.94 4.42
CA ASP A 114 10.38 -7.12 4.75
C ASP A 114 9.74 -8.43 4.30
N SER A 115 8.42 -8.43 4.07
CA SER A 115 7.71 -9.57 3.49
C SER A 115 7.78 -9.62 1.95
N MET A 116 8.25 -8.55 1.29
CA MET A 116 8.40 -8.51 -0.17
C MET A 116 9.57 -9.41 -0.61
N SER A 117 9.27 -10.53 -1.24
CA SER A 117 10.30 -11.34 -1.91
C SER A 117 10.63 -10.75 -3.29
N GLY A 118 11.90 -10.40 -3.53
CA GLY A 118 12.41 -10.10 -4.88
C GLY A 118 12.26 -8.67 -5.41
N LYS A 119 11.71 -7.72 -4.64
CA LYS A 119 11.71 -6.29 -4.98
C LYS A 119 12.68 -5.55 -4.07
N GLU A 120 13.52 -4.66 -4.63
CA GLU A 120 14.33 -3.79 -3.77
C GLU A 120 13.46 -2.66 -3.21
N ALA A 121 13.08 -2.81 -1.94
CA ALA A 121 12.40 -1.75 -1.23
C ALA A 121 13.38 -0.59 -0.96
N TYR A 122 13.08 0.57 -1.52
CA TYR A 122 13.92 1.76 -1.39
C TYR A 122 13.90 2.31 0.04
N THR A 123 12.75 2.21 0.70
CA THR A 123 12.52 2.71 2.07
C THR A 123 13.40 2.05 3.12
N LYS A 124 13.75 0.77 2.94
CA LYS A 124 14.56 -0.01 3.88
C LYS A 124 15.93 0.61 4.16
N ASN A 125 16.50 1.34 3.20
CA ASN A 125 17.88 1.88 3.30
C ASN A 125 17.95 3.43 3.30
N ASN A 126 16.85 4.15 3.08
CA ASN A 126 16.85 5.61 2.89
C ASN A 126 15.70 6.34 3.62
N TYR A 127 15.38 5.91 4.85
CA TYR A 127 14.23 6.41 5.61
C TYR A 127 14.18 7.94 5.79
N LYS A 128 15.32 8.62 5.93
CA LYS A 128 15.35 10.08 6.11
C LYS A 128 14.91 10.87 4.87
N LEU A 129 14.72 10.19 3.74
CA LEU A 129 14.53 10.76 2.42
C LEU A 129 13.23 10.29 1.78
N HIS A 130 12.20 9.92 2.56
CA HIS A 130 10.85 9.45 2.16
C HIS A 130 10.12 10.42 1.20
N SER A 131 10.68 10.65 0.03
CA SER A 131 10.15 11.47 -1.04
C SER A 131 10.13 10.68 -2.33
N PHE A 132 9.02 10.79 -3.08
CA PHE A 132 8.87 10.20 -4.39
C PHE A 132 9.96 10.68 -5.34
N GLY A 133 10.30 11.97 -5.27
CA GLY A 133 11.37 12.59 -6.05
C GLY A 133 12.78 12.04 -5.78
N MET A 134 12.97 11.24 -4.73
CA MET A 134 14.28 10.70 -4.33
C MET A 134 14.52 9.25 -4.77
N MET A 135 13.53 8.58 -5.36
CA MET A 135 13.72 7.25 -5.94
C MET A 135 14.71 7.32 -7.11
N PRO A 136 15.86 6.64 -7.07
CA PRO A 136 16.84 6.71 -8.13
C PRO A 136 16.40 5.84 -9.31
N ALA A 137 16.37 6.42 -10.50
CA ALA A 137 16.12 5.68 -11.74
C ALA A 137 17.42 5.04 -12.27
N ASN A 138 18.01 4.11 -11.49
CA ASN A 138 19.38 3.63 -11.69
C ASN A 138 19.50 2.12 -12.03
N LYS A 139 18.68 1.65 -12.99
CA LYS A 139 18.63 0.28 -13.59
C LYS A 139 17.79 -0.78 -12.89
N THR A 140 17.47 -0.59 -11.62
CA THR A 140 16.74 -1.60 -10.84
C THR A 140 15.41 -1.04 -10.41
N ASP A 141 14.36 -1.83 -10.55
CA ASP A 141 13.03 -1.49 -10.05
C ASP A 141 13.07 -1.26 -8.54
N LYS A 142 12.37 -0.22 -8.09
CA LYS A 142 12.32 0.18 -6.69
C LYS A 142 10.89 0.27 -6.23
N THR A 143 10.62 -0.13 -5.00
CA THR A 143 9.29 0.03 -4.39
C THR A 143 9.37 0.84 -3.11
N ILE A 144 8.42 1.75 -2.94
CA ILE A 144 8.13 2.42 -1.68
C ILE A 144 6.72 2.02 -1.23
N VAL A 145 6.55 1.81 0.08
CA VAL A 145 5.25 1.48 0.69
C VAL A 145 4.89 2.55 1.72
N TRP A 146 3.67 3.07 1.60
CA TRP A 146 3.02 3.92 2.60
C TRP A 146 1.89 3.15 3.26
N VAL A 147 1.74 3.34 4.56
CA VAL A 147 0.67 2.73 5.35
C VAL A 147 0.05 3.81 6.19
N GLU A 148 -1.27 3.92 6.12
CA GLU A 148 -2.07 4.86 6.88
C GLU A 148 -3.12 4.09 7.68
N THR A 149 -3.33 4.51 8.92
CA THR A 149 -4.47 4.04 9.71
C THR A 149 -5.55 5.13 9.77
N VAL A 150 -6.80 4.70 9.63
CA VAL A 150 -7.96 5.58 9.60
C VAL A 150 -9.02 5.00 10.53
N SER A 151 -9.79 5.86 11.20
CA SER A 151 -10.88 5.42 12.09
C SER A 151 -11.84 4.45 11.38
N GLY A 152 -12.08 3.29 11.99
CA GLY A 152 -13.03 2.29 11.51
C GLY A 152 -14.50 2.71 11.66
N ALA A 153 -14.77 3.90 12.23
CA ALA A 153 -16.07 4.56 12.18
C ALA A 153 -16.43 5.01 10.75
N LEU A 154 -15.43 5.24 9.90
CA LEU A 154 -15.64 5.50 8.49
C LEU A 154 -16.01 4.22 7.74
N ASP A 155 -16.82 4.37 6.70
CA ASP A 155 -16.94 3.32 5.70
C ASP A 155 -15.64 3.17 4.90
N GLU A 156 -15.51 2.04 4.22
CA GLU A 156 -14.31 1.73 3.45
C GLU A 156 -14.01 2.78 2.37
N ARG A 157 -15.06 3.30 1.71
CA ARG A 157 -14.89 4.29 0.65
C ARG A 157 -14.26 5.54 1.21
N MET A 158 -14.76 6.06 2.32
CA MET A 158 -14.21 7.26 2.96
C MET A 158 -12.77 7.03 3.43
N ALA A 159 -12.47 5.89 4.05
CA ALA A 159 -11.12 5.58 4.52
C ALA A 159 -10.11 5.43 3.37
N VAL A 160 -10.49 4.72 2.30
CA VAL A 160 -9.62 4.55 1.14
C VAL A 160 -9.44 5.86 0.38
N THR A 161 -10.53 6.60 0.15
CA THR A 161 -10.46 7.87 -0.60
C THR A 161 -9.65 8.93 0.14
N SER A 162 -9.68 8.99 1.48
CA SER A 162 -8.83 9.92 2.24
C SER A 162 -7.35 9.64 2.03
N VAL A 163 -6.94 8.36 2.05
CA VAL A 163 -5.53 7.97 1.87
C VAL A 163 -5.09 8.12 0.41
N ALA A 164 -5.92 7.71 -0.54
CA ALA A 164 -5.64 7.83 -1.97
C ALA A 164 -5.59 9.30 -2.44
N ASN A 165 -6.41 10.19 -1.88
CA ASN A 165 -6.33 11.63 -2.15
C ASN A 165 -5.00 12.22 -1.68
N THR A 166 -4.56 11.90 -0.45
CA THR A 166 -3.26 12.35 0.06
C THR A 166 -2.11 11.91 -0.84
N MET A 167 -2.12 10.65 -1.28
CA MET A 167 -1.13 10.13 -2.23
C MET A 167 -1.19 10.85 -3.57
N SER A 168 -2.39 11.05 -4.12
CA SER A 168 -2.57 11.69 -5.43
C SER A 168 -2.14 13.16 -5.41
N ASP A 169 -2.54 13.91 -4.38
CA ASP A 169 -2.13 15.29 -4.16
C ASP A 169 -0.62 15.38 -3.99
N TRP A 170 -0.04 14.44 -3.25
CA TRP A 170 1.40 14.40 -3.07
C TRP A 170 2.12 14.09 -4.38
N MET A 171 1.69 13.11 -5.17
CA MET A 171 2.29 12.80 -6.47
C MET A 171 2.12 13.93 -7.49
N VAL A 172 1.07 14.75 -7.39
CA VAL A 172 0.87 15.94 -8.25
C VAL A 172 1.72 17.12 -7.78
N ASN A 173 1.78 17.39 -6.48
CA ASN A 173 2.51 18.53 -5.90
C ASN A 173 4.03 18.27 -5.82
N ASP A 174 4.44 17.06 -5.46
CA ASP A 174 5.83 16.57 -5.56
C ASP A 174 6.16 16.15 -7.01
N GLY A 175 5.15 16.08 -7.90
CA GLY A 175 5.31 15.75 -9.34
C GLY A 175 6.04 16.79 -10.19
N GLY A 176 6.48 17.90 -9.59
CA GLY A 176 7.57 18.71 -10.15
C GLY A 176 8.94 18.02 -10.05
N ALA A 177 9.07 17.04 -9.15
CA ALA A 177 10.19 16.13 -8.99
C ALA A 177 9.86 14.80 -9.68
N VAL A 178 9.87 14.82 -11.02
CA VAL A 178 10.08 13.56 -11.77
C VAL A 178 11.34 12.92 -11.19
N PRO A 179 11.32 11.62 -10.83
CA PRO A 179 12.49 10.95 -10.30
C PRO A 179 13.70 11.25 -11.16
N THR A 180 14.79 11.65 -10.49
CA THR A 180 15.98 12.13 -11.19
C THR A 180 16.53 10.96 -12.00
N LEU A 181 16.38 11.05 -13.33
CA LEU A 181 16.95 10.07 -14.25
C LEU A 181 18.47 10.23 -14.18
N ASP A 182 19.19 9.13 -13.91
CA ASP A 182 20.65 9.10 -13.83
C ASP A 182 21.32 9.51 -15.17
N SER A 183 20.52 9.64 -16.23
CA SER A 183 20.83 10.22 -17.55
C SER A 183 19.60 10.09 -18.46
N ASP A 184 19.65 10.63 -19.69
CA ASP A 184 18.74 10.28 -20.80
C ASP A 184 18.75 8.77 -21.18
N LYS A 185 19.37 7.93 -20.35
CA LYS A 185 19.59 6.50 -20.56
C LYS A 185 18.43 5.63 -20.10
N TYR A 186 17.57 6.11 -19.20
CA TYR A 186 16.50 5.30 -18.62
C TYR A 186 15.14 5.97 -18.75
N ASP A 187 14.13 5.18 -19.08
CA ASP A 187 12.71 5.53 -19.01
C ASP A 187 12.09 4.85 -17.79
N CYS A 188 11.23 5.57 -17.07
CA CYS A 188 10.54 5.07 -15.88
C CYS A 188 9.02 5.05 -16.06
N THR A 189 8.40 3.97 -15.58
CA THR A 189 6.95 3.87 -15.38
C THR A 189 6.67 3.57 -13.90
N TYR A 190 5.42 3.77 -13.46
CA TYR A 190 5.05 3.61 -12.07
C TYR A 190 3.78 2.76 -11.95
N ASP A 191 3.84 1.72 -11.14
CA ASP A 191 2.68 0.94 -10.73
C ASP A 191 2.27 1.35 -9.31
N LEU A 192 0.99 1.65 -9.11
CA LEU A 192 0.43 2.00 -7.82
C LEU A 192 -0.46 0.85 -7.34
N ALA A 193 0.04 0.02 -6.43
CA ALA A 193 -0.81 -0.96 -5.77
C ALA A 193 -1.46 -0.33 -4.52
N ILE A 194 -2.73 -0.66 -4.28
CA ILE A 194 -3.41 -0.27 -3.03
C ILE A 194 -4.12 -1.49 -2.42
N SER A 195 -4.05 -1.58 -1.09
CA SER A 195 -4.77 -2.57 -0.30
C SER A 195 -5.37 -1.90 0.94
N ALA A 196 -6.49 -2.41 1.43
CA ALA A 196 -7.09 -1.95 2.67
C ALA A 196 -7.63 -3.13 3.47
N VAL A 197 -7.39 -3.11 4.78
CA VAL A 197 -7.86 -4.13 5.71
C VAL A 197 -8.55 -3.44 6.88
N LYS A 198 -9.76 -3.89 7.21
CA LYS A 198 -10.41 -3.49 8.47
C LYS A 198 -9.91 -4.41 9.58
N VAL A 199 -9.37 -3.81 10.64
CA VAL A 199 -8.95 -4.54 11.84
C VAL A 199 -9.91 -4.30 13.00
N THR A 200 -10.07 -5.35 13.80
CA THR A 200 -10.86 -5.36 15.03
C THR A 200 -10.05 -6.03 16.13
N ASN A 201 -10.42 -5.80 17.39
CA ASN A 201 -9.86 -6.55 18.50
C ASN A 201 -11.00 -7.14 19.33
N SER A 202 -10.92 -8.41 19.73
CA SER A 202 -11.96 -9.06 20.53
C SER A 202 -12.15 -8.44 21.93
N SER A 203 -11.18 -7.67 22.41
CA SER A 203 -11.29 -6.88 23.64
C SER A 203 -12.05 -5.56 23.45
N LEU A 204 -12.34 -5.18 22.20
CA LEU A 204 -13.10 -4.00 21.81
C LEU A 204 -14.45 -4.46 21.26
N THR A 205 -15.50 -3.66 21.50
CA THR A 205 -16.87 -4.02 21.07
C THR A 205 -17.39 -3.11 19.97
N VAL A 206 -16.80 -1.93 19.80
CA VAL A 206 -17.24 -0.91 18.85
C VAL A 206 -16.08 -0.45 17.97
N GLU A 207 -14.92 -0.24 18.59
CA GLU A 207 -13.77 0.37 17.96
C GLU A 207 -13.09 -0.56 16.96
N SER A 208 -12.72 0.02 15.82
CA SER A 208 -12.01 -0.66 14.74
C SER A 208 -11.15 0.35 14.00
N ALA A 209 -10.22 -0.12 13.18
CA ALA A 209 -9.41 0.74 12.33
C ALA A 209 -9.38 0.19 10.91
N TRP A 210 -9.32 1.07 9.93
CA TRP A 210 -8.86 0.73 8.60
C TRP A 210 -7.35 0.90 8.56
N VAL A 211 -6.65 -0.08 8.00
CA VAL A 211 -5.24 0.04 7.61
C VAL A 211 -5.21 0.03 6.10
N VAL A 212 -4.72 1.11 5.48
CA VAL A 212 -4.66 1.27 4.03
C VAL A 212 -3.20 1.38 3.64
N ALA A 213 -2.74 0.48 2.77
CA ALA A 213 -1.38 0.50 2.25
C ALA A 213 -1.37 0.86 0.77
N ILE A 214 -0.45 1.73 0.37
CA ILE A 214 -0.15 2.05 -1.02
C ILE A 214 1.29 1.66 -1.29
N ALA A 215 1.54 0.90 -2.34
CA ALA A 215 2.88 0.62 -2.81
C ALA A 215 3.09 1.25 -4.19
N VAL A 216 4.15 2.04 -4.33
CA VAL A 216 4.56 2.62 -5.61
C VAL A 216 5.81 1.90 -6.08
N THR A 217 5.70 1.13 -7.16
CA THR A 217 6.84 0.48 -7.82
C THR A 217 7.26 1.32 -9.03
N GLN A 218 8.48 1.86 -9.00
CA GLN A 218 9.14 2.42 -10.18
C GLN A 218 9.72 1.27 -11.00
N ASN A 219 9.28 1.12 -12.24
CA ASN A 219 9.85 0.18 -13.20
C ASN A 219 10.81 0.95 -14.11
N VAL A 220 12.07 0.50 -14.19
CA VAL A 220 13.13 1.17 -14.94
C VAL A 220 13.47 0.37 -16.20
N THR A 221 13.48 1.03 -17.35
CA THR A 221 13.86 0.43 -18.64
C THR A 221 14.92 1.28 -19.32
N GLU A 222 15.81 0.67 -20.12
CA GLU A 222 16.73 1.46 -20.95
C GLU A 222 15.95 2.26 -21.99
N ALA A 223 16.23 3.57 -22.07
CA ALA A 223 15.57 4.47 -22.98
C ALA A 223 15.87 4.07 -24.43
N ALA A 224 14.84 4.07 -25.27
CA ALA A 224 14.96 3.66 -26.68
C ALA A 224 15.98 4.50 -27.49
N ASN A 225 16.36 5.68 -26.99
CA ASN A 225 17.34 6.58 -27.59
C ASN A 225 18.75 6.49 -26.98
N ALA A 226 19.01 5.56 -26.06
CA ALA A 226 20.30 5.42 -25.38
C ALA A 226 21.44 4.88 -26.28
N LEU A 227 21.18 4.69 -27.58
CA LEU A 227 22.16 4.38 -28.61
C LEU A 227 22.31 5.57 -29.56
N ALA A 228 23.18 6.52 -29.19
CA ALA A 228 23.83 7.46 -30.09
C ALA A 228 25.25 7.73 -29.59
#